data_AF-A0A1G3ZWW8-F1
#
_entry.id   AF-A0A1G3ZWW8-F1
#
_cell.length_a   1.000
_cell.length_b   1.000
_cell.length_c   1.000
_cell.angle_alpha   90.00
_cell.angle_beta   90.00
_cell.angle_gamma   90.00
#
_symmetry.space_group_name_H-M   'P 1'
#
loop_
_entity.id
_entity.type
_entity.pdbx_description
1 polymer ?
#
loop_
_entity_poly.entity_id
_entity_poly.type
_entity_poly.pdbx_seq_one_letter_code
_entity_poly.pdbx_strand_id
1 'polypeptide(L)'
;SIADRIRPVAKGTGFAMDGYFVWCGSVIRVGGHYHMFASRWPVKTKFPEGYRQNSEIVRAVASRPEGSYKFAEVVVGKREPDKWDSGMAHNPAIYKVRDTFVLYYIASAVGSRYRQIGIATAPSVTGLWTRRDKPLDLGLAADANNPAACFEPDGSVRLFWRTVNLRVIISVARAFEGPYTVANDGVWPAARLEDFFFFKHAGEYHVVCEDNAGSVTGRERWGAHLCSADGVGGWRPTPQPAAYDHTICWTDGTEFHPVRRERPWFLIEDGKLTHLFTAVYDGERTWNQPVPLVPSPALTPSPATPWKPRRDDGTYQDGGYWATPLPWLMETLMRADPARAAAAFCDAVEDFQTRKDINEWVNDNAPKKRGVRDYCASTAMPLAGAKRLRAFLVESGRQLPPELAKKFDAAEKWLREQAKRVLRGS
;
A
#
# COMPACT_ATOMS: atom_id res chain seq x y z
N SER A 1 16.24 -5.98 10.68
CA SER A 1 15.81 -4.65 10.22
C SER A 1 15.55 -4.65 8.71
N ILE A 2 15.35 -3.50 8.07
CA ILE A 2 15.37 -3.40 6.60
C ILE A 2 16.77 -3.68 6.06
N ALA A 3 17.82 -3.14 6.70
CA ALA A 3 19.21 -3.30 6.26
C ALA A 3 19.62 -4.78 6.19
N ASP A 4 19.29 -5.58 7.22
CA ASP A 4 19.66 -7.01 7.26
C ASP A 4 18.96 -7.85 6.17
N ARG A 5 17.93 -7.29 5.53
CA ARG A 5 17.16 -7.97 4.48
C ARG A 5 17.66 -7.60 3.09
N ILE A 6 18.52 -6.60 2.94
CA ILE A 6 19.08 -6.21 1.65
C ILE A 6 19.91 -7.36 1.08
N ARG A 7 19.64 -7.71 -0.18
CA ARG A 7 20.36 -8.76 -0.91
C ARG A 7 21.26 -8.17 -1.99
N PRO A 8 22.29 -8.92 -2.42
CA PRO A 8 23.00 -8.60 -3.65
C PRO A 8 22.05 -8.58 -4.84
N VAL A 9 22.34 -7.73 -5.83
CA VAL A 9 21.55 -7.59 -7.06
C VAL A 9 22.38 -7.88 -8.30
N ALA A 10 21.75 -8.35 -9.38
CA ALA A 10 22.44 -8.56 -10.65
C ALA A 10 22.79 -7.22 -11.33
N LYS A 11 23.93 -7.17 -12.02
CA LYS A 11 24.31 -6.04 -12.88
C LYS A 11 23.33 -5.89 -14.05
N GLY A 12 23.16 -4.68 -14.56
CA GLY A 12 22.26 -4.39 -15.70
C GLY A 12 20.76 -4.39 -15.36
N THR A 13 20.42 -4.44 -14.07
CA THR A 13 19.06 -4.29 -13.56
C THR A 13 18.66 -2.81 -13.43
N GLY A 14 17.38 -2.55 -13.22
CA GLY A 14 16.86 -1.22 -13.00
C GLY A 14 16.51 -0.45 -14.26
N PHE A 15 16.52 0.89 -14.15
CA PHE A 15 16.07 1.78 -15.22
C PHE A 15 17.04 2.95 -15.42
N ALA A 16 17.64 3.00 -16.62
CA ALA A 16 18.47 4.09 -17.12
C ALA A 16 18.01 4.46 -18.54
N MET A 17 18.40 5.64 -19.02
CA MET A 17 18.11 6.10 -20.37
C MET A 17 19.29 6.85 -20.96
N ASP A 18 19.77 6.43 -22.13
CA ASP A 18 20.84 7.13 -22.84
C ASP A 18 20.42 8.57 -23.17
N GLY A 19 21.33 9.52 -22.97
CA GLY A 19 21.06 10.95 -23.17
C GLY A 19 20.26 11.62 -22.04
N TYR A 20 19.86 10.88 -21.00
CA TYR A 20 19.12 11.42 -19.85
C TYR A 20 19.72 11.00 -18.50
N PHE A 21 19.70 11.92 -17.56
CA PHE A 21 19.68 11.56 -16.15
C PHE A 21 18.28 11.04 -15.83
N VAL A 22 18.19 9.87 -15.18
CA VAL A 22 16.97 9.26 -14.65
C VAL A 22 17.05 9.19 -13.12
N TRP A 23 16.00 9.62 -12.42
CA TRP A 23 15.98 9.75 -10.94
C TRP A 23 14.58 9.47 -10.37
N CYS A 24 14.45 9.36 -9.04
CA CYS A 24 13.17 9.33 -8.32
C CYS A 24 12.16 8.25 -8.77
N GLY A 25 12.61 7.01 -8.97
CA GLY A 25 11.75 5.93 -9.41
C GLY A 25 10.75 5.49 -8.34
N SER A 26 9.45 5.59 -8.62
CA SER A 26 8.37 4.95 -7.87
C SER A 26 7.75 3.83 -8.69
N VAL A 27 7.52 2.67 -8.08
CA VAL A 27 7.13 1.44 -8.78
C VAL A 27 5.82 0.88 -8.24
N ILE A 28 4.94 0.46 -9.15
CA ILE A 28 3.70 -0.27 -8.86
C ILE A 28 3.55 -1.49 -9.77
N ARG A 29 2.99 -2.58 -9.25
CA ARG A 29 2.66 -3.79 -10.03
C ARG A 29 1.21 -3.73 -10.52
N VAL A 30 1.00 -3.88 -11.82
CA VAL A 30 -0.33 -3.87 -12.46
C VAL A 30 -0.33 -4.88 -13.61
N GLY A 31 -1.36 -5.73 -13.67
CA GLY A 31 -1.52 -6.68 -14.79
C GLY A 31 -0.34 -7.63 -14.99
N GLY A 32 0.36 -8.02 -13.91
CA GLY A 32 1.55 -8.88 -14.00
C GLY A 32 2.84 -8.16 -14.39
N HIS A 33 2.79 -6.85 -14.69
CA HIS A 33 3.94 -6.04 -15.03
C HIS A 33 4.28 -5.04 -13.93
N TYR A 34 5.52 -4.56 -13.93
CA TYR A 34 6.02 -3.55 -13.03
C TYR A 34 6.16 -2.23 -13.79
N HIS A 35 5.49 -1.20 -13.30
CA HIS A 35 5.46 0.14 -13.89
C HIS A 35 6.24 1.09 -13.00
N MET A 36 7.39 1.56 -13.48
CA MET A 36 8.18 2.57 -12.80
C MET A 36 7.85 3.95 -13.37
N PHE A 37 7.48 4.88 -12.50
CA PHE A 37 7.39 6.29 -12.80
C PHE A 37 8.67 6.95 -12.31
N ALA A 38 9.40 7.62 -13.18
CA ALA A 38 10.69 8.21 -12.86
C ALA A 38 10.80 9.60 -13.47
N SER A 39 11.59 10.46 -12.84
CA SER A 39 11.99 11.72 -13.46
C SER A 39 13.10 11.48 -14.46
N ARG A 40 13.11 12.25 -15.55
CA ARG A 40 14.28 12.33 -16.43
C ARG A 40 14.55 13.76 -16.89
N TRP A 41 15.81 14.08 -17.16
CA TRP A 41 16.22 15.33 -17.80
C TRP A 41 17.52 15.14 -18.62
N PRO A 42 17.78 15.94 -19.66
CA PRO A 42 18.88 15.68 -20.60
C PRO A 42 20.27 15.80 -19.95
N VAL A 43 21.18 14.87 -20.27
CA VAL A 43 22.58 14.89 -19.75
C VAL A 43 23.42 16.06 -20.25
N LYS A 44 23.00 16.73 -21.33
CA LYS A 44 23.62 17.99 -21.80
C LYS A 44 23.46 19.15 -20.81
N THR A 45 22.62 18.97 -19.79
CA THR A 45 22.48 19.88 -18.65
C THR A 45 23.40 19.41 -17.51
N LYS A 46 23.31 20.01 -16.31
CA LYS A 46 24.14 19.61 -15.18
C LYS A 46 23.37 18.71 -14.21
N PHE A 47 24.04 17.71 -13.61
CA PHE A 47 23.48 16.96 -12.50
C PHE A 47 23.87 17.61 -11.17
N PRO A 48 22.92 17.84 -10.24
CA PRO A 48 21.48 17.67 -10.41
C PRO A 48 20.80 18.87 -11.10
N GLU A 49 21.43 20.05 -11.18
CA GLU A 49 20.78 21.36 -11.38
C GLU A 49 19.79 21.43 -12.55
N GLY A 50 20.06 20.71 -13.64
CA GLY A 50 19.27 20.70 -14.87
C GLY A 50 17.82 20.23 -14.68
N TYR A 51 17.52 19.46 -13.62
CA TYR A 51 16.14 19.01 -13.34
C TYR A 51 15.18 20.20 -13.15
N ARG A 52 15.69 21.34 -12.70
CA ARG A 52 14.91 22.54 -12.37
C ARG A 52 14.24 23.20 -13.57
N GLN A 53 14.73 22.95 -14.79
CA GLN A 53 14.15 23.52 -16.02
C GLN A 53 13.79 22.48 -17.08
N ASN A 54 14.22 21.23 -16.91
CA ASN A 54 14.16 20.23 -17.98
C ASN A 54 13.56 18.90 -17.53
N SER A 55 13.18 18.77 -16.25
CA SER A 55 12.64 17.50 -15.77
C SER A 55 11.22 17.27 -16.28
N GLU A 56 11.00 16.04 -16.74
CA GLU A 56 9.71 15.46 -17.03
C GLU A 56 9.56 14.11 -16.32
N ILE A 57 8.33 13.60 -16.25
CA ILE A 57 8.04 12.30 -15.64
C ILE A 57 7.72 11.31 -16.75
N VAL A 58 8.39 10.17 -16.70
CA VAL A 58 8.20 9.05 -17.63
C VAL A 58 7.69 7.82 -16.92
N ARG A 59 7.06 6.94 -17.69
CA ARG A 59 6.77 5.56 -17.27
C ARG A 59 7.67 4.59 -18.03
N ALA A 60 8.22 3.64 -17.30
CA ALA A 60 8.95 2.50 -17.84
C ALA A 60 8.32 1.19 -17.33
N VAL A 61 8.49 0.10 -18.07
CA VAL A 61 7.84 -1.19 -17.79
C VAL A 61 8.85 -2.32 -17.77
N ALA A 62 8.63 -3.28 -16.86
CA ALA A 62 9.34 -4.55 -16.82
C ALA A 62 8.39 -5.71 -16.52
N SER A 63 8.80 -6.93 -16.87
CA SER A 63 8.11 -8.17 -16.50
C SER A 63 8.48 -8.70 -15.10
N ARG A 64 9.54 -8.15 -14.50
CA ARG A 64 10.03 -8.51 -13.15
C ARG A 64 10.43 -7.25 -12.38
N PRO A 65 10.40 -7.25 -11.04
CA PRO A 65 10.63 -6.04 -10.24
C PRO A 65 12.05 -5.48 -10.41
N GLU A 66 13.03 -6.33 -10.70
CA GLU A 66 14.42 -5.92 -10.94
C GLU A 66 14.66 -5.33 -12.34
N GLY A 67 13.65 -5.37 -13.23
CA GLY A 67 13.82 -4.92 -14.61
C GLY A 67 14.48 -5.97 -15.52
N SER A 68 15.24 -5.58 -16.54
CA SER A 68 15.52 -4.20 -16.93
C SER A 68 14.25 -3.48 -17.41
N TYR A 69 14.01 -2.28 -16.88
CA TYR A 69 12.85 -1.49 -17.27
C TYR A 69 13.07 -0.85 -18.64
N LYS A 70 12.02 -0.81 -19.46
CA LYS A 70 12.03 -0.18 -20.78
C LYS A 70 11.11 1.03 -20.78
N PHE A 71 11.60 2.16 -21.30
CA PHE A 71 10.80 3.36 -21.48
C PHE A 71 9.53 3.05 -22.27
N ALA A 72 8.39 3.56 -21.80
CA ALA A 72 7.09 3.35 -22.42
C ALA A 72 6.45 4.67 -22.88
N GLU A 73 6.43 5.70 -22.03
CA GLU A 73 5.81 6.98 -22.36
C GLU A 73 6.32 8.13 -21.48
N VAL A 74 6.12 9.37 -21.94
CA VAL A 74 6.18 10.57 -21.11
C VAL A 74 4.80 10.79 -20.49
N VAL A 75 4.72 10.77 -19.17
CA VAL A 75 3.48 10.87 -18.38
C VAL A 75 3.15 12.33 -18.04
N VAL A 76 4.16 13.08 -17.57
CA VAL A 76 4.04 14.50 -17.28
C VAL A 76 5.19 15.22 -17.97
N GLY A 77 4.89 15.76 -19.16
CA GLY A 77 5.82 16.54 -19.95
C GLY A 77 5.67 18.05 -19.75
N LYS A 78 6.38 18.80 -20.60
CA LYS A 78 6.28 20.26 -20.69
C LYS A 78 4.82 20.69 -20.92
N ARG A 79 4.46 21.84 -20.35
CA ARG A 79 3.15 22.47 -20.49
C ARG A 79 3.32 23.92 -20.95
N GLU A 80 2.22 24.52 -21.36
CA GLU A 80 2.09 25.92 -21.76
C GLU A 80 2.62 26.84 -20.65
N PRO A 81 3.37 27.91 -20.97
CA PRO A 81 4.09 28.71 -19.97
C PRO A 81 3.24 29.32 -18.84
N ASP A 82 1.95 29.56 -19.09
CA ASP A 82 0.98 30.13 -18.15
C ASP A 82 0.49 29.15 -17.07
N LYS A 83 0.84 27.86 -17.20
CA LYS A 83 0.47 26.83 -16.23
C LYS A 83 1.45 26.78 -15.06
N TRP A 84 0.94 26.45 -13.88
CA TRP A 84 1.73 26.40 -12.64
C TRP A 84 2.86 25.36 -12.68
N ASP A 85 2.73 24.34 -13.53
CA ASP A 85 3.64 23.23 -13.72
C ASP A 85 4.32 23.21 -15.10
N SER A 86 4.53 24.40 -15.67
CA SER A 86 5.09 24.62 -17.01
C SER A 86 6.61 24.49 -17.10
N GLY A 87 7.34 24.72 -16.01
CA GLY A 87 8.80 24.77 -15.98
C GLY A 87 9.47 23.40 -15.78
N MET A 88 8.90 22.56 -14.92
CA MET A 88 9.40 21.20 -14.65
C MET A 88 8.33 20.35 -13.97
N ALA A 89 8.43 19.03 -14.14
CA ALA A 89 7.75 18.03 -13.32
C ALA A 89 8.76 16.97 -12.85
N HIS A 90 8.79 16.67 -11.56
CA HIS A 90 9.85 15.87 -10.93
C HIS A 90 9.32 15.10 -9.70
N ASN A 91 10.11 14.17 -9.15
CA ASN A 91 9.80 13.36 -7.96
C ASN A 91 8.43 12.65 -8.00
N PRO A 92 8.15 11.81 -9.01
CA PRO A 92 6.90 11.08 -9.08
C PRO A 92 6.74 10.07 -7.94
N ALA A 93 5.57 10.05 -7.31
CA ALA A 93 5.15 9.01 -6.36
C ALA A 93 3.79 8.43 -6.80
N ILE A 94 3.82 7.19 -7.30
CA ILE A 94 2.63 6.50 -7.83
C ILE A 94 1.88 5.72 -6.75
N TYR A 95 0.56 5.86 -6.73
CA TYR A 95 -0.35 5.12 -5.86
C TYR A 95 -1.55 4.62 -6.65
N LYS A 96 -2.16 3.53 -6.18
CA LYS A 96 -3.49 3.11 -6.60
C LYS A 96 -4.46 3.33 -5.44
N VAL A 97 -5.43 4.21 -5.63
CA VAL A 97 -6.45 4.55 -4.64
C VAL A 97 -7.79 4.13 -5.21
N ARG A 98 -8.35 3.03 -4.67
CA ARG A 98 -9.55 2.37 -5.21
C ARG A 98 -9.36 2.00 -6.70
N ASP A 99 -10.15 2.59 -7.59
CA ASP A 99 -10.13 2.41 -9.04
C ASP A 99 -9.23 3.41 -9.78
N THR A 100 -8.62 4.36 -9.07
CA THR A 100 -7.87 5.47 -9.66
C THR A 100 -6.37 5.34 -9.40
N PHE A 101 -5.56 5.55 -10.42
CA PHE A 101 -4.12 5.77 -10.28
C PHE A 101 -3.86 7.24 -9.97
N VAL A 102 -3.10 7.49 -8.91
CA VAL A 102 -2.80 8.84 -8.40
C VAL A 102 -1.29 9.02 -8.39
N LEU A 103 -0.80 9.99 -9.14
CA LEU A 103 0.60 10.34 -9.24
C LEU A 103 0.83 11.69 -8.57
N TYR A 104 1.45 11.69 -7.40
CA TYR A 104 1.99 12.91 -6.81
C TYR A 104 3.29 13.28 -7.51
N TYR A 105 3.53 14.56 -7.69
CA TYR A 105 4.78 15.07 -8.23
C TYR A 105 5.04 16.48 -7.73
N ILE A 106 6.29 16.93 -7.85
CA ILE A 106 6.62 18.34 -7.70
C ILE A 106 6.70 19.02 -9.06
N ALA A 107 6.37 20.30 -9.07
CA ALA A 107 6.47 21.11 -10.26
C ALA A 107 6.76 22.56 -9.91
N SER A 108 7.16 23.34 -10.91
CA SER A 108 7.25 24.79 -10.81
C SER A 108 6.94 25.43 -12.15
N ALA A 109 6.45 26.67 -12.12
CA ALA A 109 6.31 27.48 -13.32
C ALA A 109 7.70 27.83 -13.88
N VAL A 110 7.78 28.15 -15.18
CA VAL A 110 9.01 28.65 -15.81
C VAL A 110 9.55 29.86 -15.03
N GLY A 111 10.83 29.83 -14.68
CA GLY A 111 11.50 30.90 -13.93
C GLY A 111 11.24 30.91 -12.42
N SER A 112 10.30 30.11 -11.90
CA SER A 112 10.06 30.03 -10.47
C SER A 112 11.16 29.27 -9.74
N ARG A 113 11.61 29.80 -8.60
CA ARG A 113 12.47 29.08 -7.65
C ARG A 113 11.70 28.16 -6.69
N TYR A 114 10.38 28.32 -6.59
CA TYR A 114 9.56 27.55 -5.65
C TYR A 114 8.92 26.36 -6.34
N ARG A 115 9.00 25.19 -5.71
CA ARG A 115 8.29 23.98 -6.13
C ARG A 115 6.98 23.87 -5.38
N GLN A 116 5.98 23.33 -6.03
CA GLN A 116 4.71 22.99 -5.41
C GLN A 116 4.37 21.55 -5.73
N ILE A 117 3.49 20.94 -4.94
CA ILE A 117 3.06 19.56 -5.13
C ILE A 117 1.81 19.55 -5.99
N GLY A 118 1.80 18.73 -7.04
CA GLY A 118 0.65 18.47 -7.89
C GLY A 118 0.21 17.02 -7.83
N ILE A 119 -0.96 16.77 -8.42
CA ILE A 119 -1.50 15.44 -8.62
C ILE A 119 -1.93 15.30 -10.09
N ALA A 120 -1.53 14.18 -10.70
CA ALA A 120 -2.11 13.68 -11.93
C ALA A 120 -2.87 12.38 -11.63
N THR A 121 -3.98 12.14 -12.32
CA THR A 121 -4.82 10.94 -12.12
C THR A 121 -5.10 10.22 -13.42
N ALA A 122 -5.32 8.91 -13.37
CA ALA A 122 -5.71 8.11 -14.52
C ALA A 122 -6.56 6.90 -14.11
N PRO A 123 -7.48 6.43 -14.97
CA PRO A 123 -8.23 5.19 -14.73
C PRO A 123 -7.39 3.92 -14.98
N SER A 124 -6.26 4.05 -15.71
CA SER A 124 -5.31 2.99 -15.97
C SER A 124 -3.88 3.46 -15.70
N VAL A 125 -2.98 2.53 -15.36
CA VAL A 125 -1.55 2.79 -15.17
C VAL A 125 -0.87 3.32 -16.43
N THR A 126 -1.51 3.13 -17.59
CA THR A 126 -1.07 3.62 -18.91
C THR A 126 -1.74 4.94 -19.30
N GLY A 127 -2.43 5.63 -18.39
CA GLY A 127 -3.19 6.84 -18.69
C GLY A 127 -4.60 6.55 -19.24
N LEU A 128 -5.28 7.53 -19.85
CA LEU A 128 -4.83 8.91 -20.05
C LEU A 128 -4.72 9.68 -18.73
N TRP A 129 -3.61 10.41 -18.56
CA TRP A 129 -3.33 11.16 -17.33
C TRP A 129 -3.96 12.55 -17.36
N THR A 130 -4.73 12.88 -16.33
CA THR A 130 -5.34 14.19 -16.11
C THR A 130 -4.59 14.94 -15.02
N ARG A 131 -3.94 16.06 -15.38
CA ARG A 131 -3.22 16.95 -14.47
C ARG A 131 -4.17 18.00 -13.90
N ARG A 132 -3.97 18.40 -12.65
CA ARG A 132 -4.68 19.57 -12.09
C ARG A 132 -4.18 20.88 -12.69
N ASP A 133 -5.08 21.85 -12.82
CA ASP A 133 -4.75 23.21 -13.24
C ASP A 133 -4.13 24.07 -12.13
N LYS A 134 -4.13 23.57 -10.89
CA LYS A 134 -3.53 24.22 -9.71
C LYS A 134 -2.76 23.19 -8.88
N PRO A 135 -1.71 23.61 -8.17
CA PRO A 135 -1.04 22.77 -7.18
C PRO A 135 -1.99 22.45 -6.01
N LEU A 136 -1.60 21.51 -5.16
CA LEU A 136 -2.24 21.30 -3.87
C LEU A 136 -2.09 22.55 -3.00
N ASP A 137 -3.18 22.95 -2.37
CA ASP A 137 -3.15 23.92 -1.29
C ASP A 137 -2.82 23.20 0.03
N LEU A 138 -1.64 23.52 0.58
CA LEU A 138 -1.11 22.94 1.81
C LEU A 138 -0.98 23.98 2.95
N GLY A 139 -1.43 25.22 2.71
CA GLY A 139 -1.61 26.27 3.73
C GLY A 139 -0.35 26.87 4.41
N LEU A 140 0.83 26.25 4.31
CA LEU A 140 2.00 26.66 5.14
C LEU A 140 3.21 27.22 4.39
N ALA A 141 3.33 27.00 3.08
CA ALA A 141 4.56 27.35 2.37
C ALA A 141 4.34 27.59 0.89
N ALA A 142 5.11 28.54 0.34
CA ALA A 142 5.21 28.72 -1.10
C ALA A 142 6.02 27.60 -1.78
N ASP A 143 6.95 26.95 -1.06
CA ASP A 143 7.68 25.75 -1.52
C ASP A 143 7.19 24.51 -0.75
N ALA A 144 6.70 23.53 -1.47
CA ALA A 144 6.38 22.20 -0.97
C ALA A 144 7.05 21.15 -1.87
N ASN A 145 7.76 20.20 -1.26
CA ASN A 145 8.57 19.23 -2.00
C ASN A 145 8.55 17.84 -1.36
N ASN A 146 8.97 16.85 -2.14
CA ASN A 146 9.15 15.44 -1.78
C ASN A 146 7.87 14.84 -1.18
N PRO A 147 6.74 14.85 -1.90
CA PRO A 147 5.50 14.27 -1.41
C PRO A 147 5.66 12.76 -1.21
N ALA A 148 5.24 12.26 -0.05
CA ALA A 148 5.07 10.83 0.21
C ALA A 148 3.74 10.60 0.93
N ALA A 149 2.81 9.93 0.26
CA ALA A 149 1.48 9.66 0.77
C ALA A 149 1.41 8.27 1.41
N CYS A 150 0.67 8.16 2.51
CA CYS A 150 0.16 6.90 3.04
C CYS A 150 -1.36 6.98 3.08
N PHE A 151 -2.01 6.09 2.32
CA PHE A 151 -3.46 6.01 2.20
C PHE A 151 -4.04 4.98 3.19
N GLU A 152 -5.20 5.32 3.75
CA GLU A 152 -6.02 4.39 4.53
C GLU A 152 -7.07 3.69 3.64
N PRO A 153 -7.65 2.57 4.09
CA PRO A 153 -8.68 1.86 3.33
C PRO A 153 -9.91 2.71 2.98
N ASP A 154 -10.24 3.70 3.80
CA ASP A 154 -11.35 4.63 3.55
C ASP A 154 -11.03 5.67 2.47
N GLY A 155 -9.78 5.75 1.98
CA GLY A 155 -9.30 6.72 1.01
C GLY A 155 -8.69 7.98 1.64
N SER A 156 -8.75 8.13 2.96
CA SER A 156 -8.05 9.22 3.65
C SER A 156 -6.54 9.08 3.51
N VAL A 157 -5.84 10.20 3.59
CA VAL A 157 -4.41 10.28 3.29
C VAL A 157 -3.68 11.11 4.32
N ARG A 158 -2.52 10.63 4.73
CA ARG A 158 -1.47 11.41 5.38
C ARG A 158 -0.36 11.64 4.35
N LEU A 159 0.07 12.87 4.20
CA LEU A 159 1.06 13.30 3.23
C LEU A 159 2.26 13.90 3.96
N PHE A 160 3.40 13.21 3.89
CA PHE A 160 4.69 13.78 4.21
C PHE A 160 5.13 14.71 3.08
N TRP A 161 5.67 15.86 3.44
CA TRP A 161 6.34 16.78 2.53
C TRP A 161 7.29 17.68 3.32
N ARG A 162 8.12 18.44 2.61
CA ARG A 162 9.04 19.37 3.26
C ARG A 162 8.98 20.76 2.64
N THR A 163 9.31 21.76 3.43
CA THR A 163 9.47 23.17 3.00
C THR A 163 10.84 23.42 2.36
N VAL A 164 11.09 24.62 1.82
CA VAL A 164 12.42 24.99 1.28
C VAL A 164 13.56 24.85 2.29
N ASN A 165 13.28 25.02 3.60
CA ASN A 165 14.26 24.97 4.68
C ASN A 165 14.41 23.56 5.31
N LEU A 166 13.95 22.51 4.60
CA LEU A 166 13.95 21.11 5.08
C LEU A 166 13.11 20.86 6.35
N ARG A 167 12.22 21.78 6.72
CA ARG A 167 11.20 21.52 7.75
C ARG A 167 10.21 20.49 7.20
N VAL A 168 10.06 19.36 7.88
CA VAL A 168 9.18 18.25 7.49
C VAL A 168 7.80 18.45 8.09
N ILE A 169 6.78 18.32 7.23
CA ILE A 169 5.37 18.58 7.52
C ILE A 169 4.57 17.31 7.21
N ILE A 170 3.54 17.04 8.01
CA ILE A 170 2.48 16.09 7.70
C ILE A 170 1.17 16.84 7.55
N SER A 171 0.57 16.71 6.38
CA SER A 171 -0.79 17.16 6.10
C SER A 171 -1.74 15.98 5.94
N VAL A 172 -3.01 16.14 6.30
CA VAL A 172 -4.04 15.11 6.23
C VAL A 172 -5.22 15.56 5.40
N ALA A 173 -5.86 14.63 4.69
CA ALA A 173 -7.09 14.86 3.94
C ALA A 173 -7.98 13.62 3.95
N ARG A 174 -9.29 13.81 3.72
CA ARG A 174 -10.27 12.70 3.61
C ARG A 174 -10.15 11.95 2.27
N ALA A 175 -9.55 12.58 1.26
CA ALA A 175 -9.26 12.01 -0.04
C ALA A 175 -8.05 12.75 -0.66
N PHE A 176 -7.43 12.22 -1.71
CA PHE A 176 -6.27 12.86 -2.35
C PHE A 176 -6.62 14.18 -3.06
N GLU A 177 -7.90 14.44 -3.29
CA GLU A 177 -8.44 15.71 -3.76
C GLU A 177 -8.13 16.85 -2.81
N GLY A 178 -8.04 16.56 -1.52
CA GLY A 178 -8.07 17.56 -0.46
C GLY A 178 -9.51 17.84 0.01
N PRO A 179 -9.73 18.93 0.75
CA PRO A 179 -8.71 19.86 1.24
C PRO A 179 -7.73 19.18 2.20
N TYR A 180 -6.49 19.69 2.24
CA TYR A 180 -5.47 19.23 3.17
C TYR A 180 -5.39 20.17 4.37
N THR A 181 -5.26 19.59 5.56
CA THR A 181 -5.00 20.32 6.81
C THR A 181 -3.69 19.85 7.40
N VAL A 182 -2.90 20.76 7.95
CA VAL A 182 -1.66 20.41 8.63
C VAL A 182 -1.99 19.70 9.93
N ALA A 183 -1.42 18.51 10.11
CA ALA A 183 -1.53 17.74 11.36
C ALA A 183 -0.24 17.79 12.19
N ASN A 184 0.91 17.98 11.54
CA ASN A 184 2.19 18.21 12.20
C ASN A 184 3.05 19.11 11.33
N ASP A 185 3.59 20.20 11.88
CA ASP A 185 4.41 21.17 11.15
C ASP A 185 5.91 21.05 11.45
N GLY A 186 6.35 20.04 12.20
CA GLY A 186 7.74 19.90 12.60
C GLY A 186 8.06 18.47 12.95
N VAL A 187 7.95 17.56 11.98
CA VAL A 187 8.39 16.18 12.18
C VAL A 187 9.90 16.18 12.35
N TRP A 188 10.35 15.88 13.57
CA TRP A 188 11.76 15.73 13.91
C TRP A 188 12.62 16.97 13.57
N PRO A 189 12.38 18.13 14.22
CA PRO A 189 13.00 19.40 13.84
C PRO A 189 14.53 19.44 14.05
N ALA A 190 15.08 18.53 14.84
CA ALA A 190 16.52 18.40 15.08
C ALA A 190 17.26 17.73 13.91
N ALA A 191 16.56 17.10 12.97
CA ALA A 191 17.16 16.41 11.82
C ALA A 191 16.92 17.17 10.51
N ARG A 192 17.77 16.89 9.53
CA ARG A 192 17.58 17.31 8.13
C ARG A 192 17.21 16.10 7.31
N LEU A 193 15.91 15.81 7.21
CA LEU A 193 15.38 14.64 6.50
C LEU A 193 14.80 15.03 5.15
N GLU A 194 15.00 14.18 4.14
CA GLU A 194 14.38 14.36 2.82
C GLU A 194 14.04 13.03 2.14
N ASP A 195 13.42 13.10 0.96
CA ASP A 195 13.21 11.93 0.09
C ASP A 195 12.46 10.77 0.76
N PHE A 196 11.24 11.06 1.21
CA PHE A 196 10.46 10.14 2.03
C PHE A 196 9.80 9.01 1.23
N PHE A 197 9.75 7.82 1.83
CA PHE A 197 8.81 6.75 1.51
C PHE A 197 7.97 6.45 2.75
N PHE A 198 6.66 6.66 2.65
CA PHE A 198 5.75 6.61 3.79
C PHE A 198 4.76 5.44 3.65
N PHE A 199 4.69 4.57 4.66
CA PHE A 199 3.89 3.35 4.59
C PHE A 199 3.41 2.89 5.96
N LYS A 200 2.46 1.96 5.96
CA LYS A 200 1.95 1.29 7.16
C LYS A 200 2.41 -0.15 7.19
N HIS A 201 2.89 -0.62 8.33
CA HIS A 201 3.33 -2.00 8.52
C HIS A 201 3.12 -2.42 9.97
N ALA A 202 2.64 -3.65 10.19
CA ALA A 202 2.41 -4.20 11.54
C ALA A 202 1.59 -3.28 12.48
N GLY A 203 0.64 -2.52 11.94
CA GLY A 203 -0.22 -1.60 12.70
C GLY A 203 0.41 -0.22 13.01
N GLU A 204 1.68 -0.01 12.70
CA GLU A 204 2.36 1.28 12.84
C GLU A 204 2.61 1.95 11.49
N TYR A 205 2.86 3.26 11.55
CA TYR A 205 3.29 4.08 10.43
C TYR A 205 4.80 4.17 10.42
N HIS A 206 5.39 4.06 9.23
CA HIS A 206 6.83 4.05 9.03
C HIS A 206 7.20 5.01 7.92
N VAL A 207 8.31 5.72 8.10
CA VAL A 207 8.95 6.48 7.03
C VAL A 207 10.39 6.00 6.87
N VAL A 208 10.79 5.77 5.62
CA VAL A 208 12.20 5.65 5.25
C VAL A 208 12.57 6.88 4.44
N CYS A 209 13.67 7.53 4.78
CA CYS A 209 14.03 8.83 4.22
C CYS A 209 15.55 9.03 4.25
N GLU A 210 16.07 9.98 3.48
CA GLU A 210 17.47 10.36 3.52
C GLU A 210 17.77 11.23 4.74
N ASP A 211 18.77 10.85 5.54
CA ASP A 211 19.28 11.60 6.69
C ASP A 211 20.49 12.43 6.30
N ASN A 212 20.26 13.66 5.82
CA ASN A 212 21.30 14.48 5.22
C ASN A 212 22.48 14.79 6.14
N ALA A 213 22.25 14.83 7.45
CA ALA A 213 23.26 15.20 8.44
C ALA A 213 23.65 14.03 9.37
N GLY A 214 23.13 12.83 9.14
CA GLY A 214 23.41 11.67 10.00
C GLY A 214 22.84 11.77 11.42
N SER A 215 21.90 12.68 11.65
CA SER A 215 21.32 12.94 12.98
C SER A 215 20.48 11.79 13.54
N VAL A 216 19.98 10.91 12.67
CA VAL A 216 19.17 9.74 13.02
C VAL A 216 19.98 8.44 12.91
N THR A 217 20.80 8.33 11.86
CA THR A 217 21.54 7.10 11.52
C THR A 217 22.99 7.09 12.01
N GLY A 218 23.53 8.25 12.41
CA GLY A 218 24.95 8.47 12.69
C GLY A 218 25.83 8.61 11.44
N ARG A 219 25.24 8.63 10.23
CA ARG A 219 25.96 8.67 8.95
C ARG A 219 25.24 9.59 7.96
N GLU A 220 25.98 10.47 7.31
CA GLU A 220 25.40 11.39 6.33
C GLU A 220 24.82 10.65 5.13
N ARG A 221 23.62 11.08 4.72
CA ARG A 221 22.91 10.62 3.52
C ARG A 221 22.56 9.13 3.53
N TRP A 222 22.57 8.46 4.68
CA TRP A 222 22.05 7.11 4.81
C TRP A 222 20.52 7.13 4.90
N GLY A 223 19.88 6.00 4.57
CA GLY A 223 18.45 5.84 4.73
C GLY A 223 18.06 5.70 6.20
N ALA A 224 17.44 6.72 6.79
CA ALA A 224 16.84 6.67 8.12
C ALA A 224 15.47 5.99 8.10
N HIS A 225 15.20 5.14 9.10
CA HIS A 225 13.92 4.50 9.36
C HIS A 225 13.34 4.97 10.68
N LEU A 226 12.20 5.65 10.61
CA LEU A 226 11.43 6.09 11.76
C LEU A 226 10.05 5.38 11.78
N CYS A 227 9.47 5.26 12.96
CA CYS A 227 8.08 4.80 13.13
C CYS A 227 7.28 5.69 14.08
N SER A 228 5.95 5.63 13.93
CA SER A 228 4.96 6.31 14.74
C SER A 228 3.69 5.45 14.84
N ALA A 229 3.00 5.48 15.98
CA ALA A 229 1.76 4.75 16.16
C ALA A 229 0.57 5.37 15.39
N ASP A 230 0.52 6.71 15.27
CA ASP A 230 -0.60 7.45 14.66
C ASP A 230 -0.28 8.03 13.27
N GLY A 231 0.99 8.04 12.90
CA GLY A 231 1.49 8.58 11.63
C GLY A 231 1.46 10.10 11.56
N VAL A 232 1.32 10.78 12.70
CA VAL A 232 1.27 12.24 12.83
C VAL A 232 2.33 12.71 13.82
N GLY A 233 2.28 12.25 15.06
CA GLY A 233 3.19 12.62 16.15
C GLY A 233 4.03 11.43 16.64
N GLY A 234 4.78 11.63 17.72
CA GLY A 234 5.47 10.53 18.41
C GLY A 234 6.44 9.72 17.55
N TRP A 235 6.99 10.32 16.50
CA TRP A 235 8.00 9.69 15.66
C TRP A 235 9.20 9.32 16.52
N ARG A 236 9.77 8.14 16.25
CA ARG A 236 10.97 7.60 16.90
C ARG A 236 11.79 6.79 15.90
N PRO A 237 13.12 6.69 16.05
CA PRO A 237 13.92 5.81 15.24
C PRO A 237 13.56 4.35 15.57
N THR A 238 13.61 3.48 14.57
CA THR A 238 13.53 2.04 14.85
C THR A 238 14.78 1.57 15.60
N PRO A 239 14.78 0.38 16.22
CA PRO A 239 15.97 -0.14 16.92
C PRO A 239 17.23 -0.20 16.04
N GLN A 240 17.07 -0.32 14.72
CA GLN A 240 18.15 -0.20 13.74
C GLN A 240 17.73 0.82 12.67
N PRO A 241 18.02 2.11 12.91
CA PRO A 241 17.47 3.20 12.12
C PRO A 241 18.12 3.34 10.74
N ALA A 242 19.32 2.80 10.53
CA ALA A 242 19.90 2.70 9.20
C ALA A 242 19.19 1.59 8.39
N ALA A 243 18.31 1.98 7.46
CA ALA A 243 17.61 1.09 6.53
C ALA A 243 18.49 0.64 5.37
N TYR A 244 19.33 1.54 4.85
CA TYR A 244 20.29 1.26 3.79
C TYR A 244 21.44 2.28 3.86
N ASP A 245 22.61 1.87 3.38
CA ASP A 245 23.79 2.71 3.17
C ASP A 245 23.98 2.99 1.67
N HIS A 246 25.12 3.56 1.26
CA HIS A 246 25.38 3.79 -0.17
C HIS A 246 25.78 2.54 -0.94
N THR A 247 26.21 1.48 -0.27
CA THR A 247 26.83 0.31 -0.88
C THR A 247 25.81 -0.56 -1.63
N ILE A 248 26.12 -0.87 -2.89
CA ILE A 248 25.39 -1.85 -3.68
C ILE A 248 26.28 -3.07 -3.84
N CYS A 249 25.85 -4.19 -3.27
CA CYS A 249 26.49 -5.48 -3.45
C CYS A 249 25.94 -6.14 -4.72
N TRP A 250 26.82 -6.64 -5.58
CA TRP A 250 26.45 -7.36 -6.78
C TRP A 250 26.43 -8.87 -6.54
N THR A 251 25.65 -9.62 -7.32
CA THR A 251 25.57 -11.09 -7.23
C THR A 251 26.89 -11.81 -7.57
N ASP A 252 27.84 -11.13 -8.22
CA ASP A 252 29.19 -11.65 -8.47
C ASP A 252 30.15 -11.44 -7.29
N GLY A 253 29.67 -10.90 -6.17
CA GLY A 253 30.45 -10.64 -4.96
C GLY A 253 31.19 -9.30 -4.97
N THR A 254 31.15 -8.52 -6.05
CA THR A 254 31.74 -7.17 -6.08
C THR A 254 30.84 -6.15 -5.41
N GLU A 255 31.45 -5.10 -4.86
CA GLU A 255 30.73 -3.95 -4.28
C GLU A 255 30.87 -2.73 -5.16
N PHE A 256 29.86 -1.86 -5.10
CA PHE A 256 29.86 -0.57 -5.77
C PHE A 256 29.42 0.53 -4.80
N HIS A 257 30.24 1.57 -4.70
CA HIS A 257 29.98 2.75 -3.88
C HIS A 257 29.70 3.94 -4.82
N PRO A 258 28.42 4.28 -5.06
CA PRO A 258 28.06 5.40 -5.91
C PRO A 258 28.40 6.74 -5.25
N VAL A 259 28.47 7.79 -6.07
CA VAL A 259 28.58 9.18 -5.60
C VAL A 259 27.33 9.58 -4.82
N ARG A 260 26.14 9.16 -5.27
CA ARG A 260 24.87 9.36 -4.55
C ARG A 260 23.97 8.13 -4.66
N ARG A 261 23.28 7.80 -3.56
CA ARG A 261 22.22 6.79 -3.50
C ARG A 261 21.10 7.27 -2.58
N GLU A 262 19.95 7.61 -3.18
CA GLU A 262 18.90 8.39 -2.52
C GLU A 262 17.52 7.93 -2.98
N ARG A 263 16.46 8.67 -2.62
CA ARG A 263 15.09 8.45 -3.12
C ARG A 263 14.59 7.01 -2.92
N PRO A 264 14.48 6.55 -1.66
CA PRO A 264 13.95 5.24 -1.38
C PRO A 264 12.51 5.12 -1.90
N TRP A 265 12.22 3.99 -2.52
CA TRP A 265 10.86 3.54 -2.79
C TRP A 265 10.78 2.04 -2.53
N PHE A 266 9.79 1.59 -1.76
CA PHE A 266 9.61 0.16 -1.55
C PHE A 266 8.45 -0.36 -2.37
N LEU A 267 8.67 -1.51 -3.00
CA LEU A 267 7.58 -2.32 -3.53
C LEU A 267 7.00 -3.17 -2.40
N ILE A 268 5.69 -3.04 -2.20
CA ILE A 268 4.93 -3.80 -1.20
C ILE A 268 4.01 -4.76 -1.96
N GLU A 269 4.22 -6.06 -1.76
CA GLU A 269 3.39 -7.13 -2.33
C GLU A 269 2.90 -8.02 -1.19
N ASP A 270 1.59 -8.29 -1.14
CA ASP A 270 0.94 -9.10 -0.10
C ASP A 270 1.31 -8.66 1.33
N GLY A 271 1.36 -7.34 1.55
CA GLY A 271 1.72 -6.73 2.83
C GLY A 271 3.21 -6.82 3.21
N LYS A 272 4.06 -7.30 2.31
CA LYS A 272 5.50 -7.50 2.53
C LYS A 272 6.32 -6.57 1.65
N LEU A 273 7.34 -5.94 2.24
CA LEU A 273 8.37 -5.22 1.49
C LEU A 273 9.20 -6.25 0.71
N THR A 274 9.14 -6.23 -0.62
CA THR A 274 9.86 -7.20 -1.47
C THR A 274 11.12 -6.60 -2.10
N HIS A 275 11.09 -5.31 -2.43
CA HIS A 275 12.22 -4.63 -3.08
C HIS A 275 12.35 -3.20 -2.57
N LEU A 276 13.59 -2.74 -2.48
CA LEU A 276 13.96 -1.33 -2.32
C LEU A 276 14.45 -0.81 -3.67
N PHE A 277 13.92 0.32 -4.10
CA PHE A 277 14.42 1.08 -5.24
C PHE A 277 15.10 2.34 -4.70
N THR A 278 16.30 2.62 -5.19
CA THR A 278 17.01 3.88 -4.89
C THR A 278 17.52 4.49 -6.19
N ALA A 279 17.48 5.81 -6.30
CA ALA A 279 18.13 6.51 -7.39
C ALA A 279 19.65 6.57 -7.14
N VAL A 280 20.45 6.29 -8.17
CA VAL A 280 21.91 6.10 -8.06
C VAL A 280 22.62 6.97 -9.08
N TYR A 281 23.67 7.66 -8.64
CA TYR A 281 24.58 8.44 -9.49
C TYR A 281 26.01 7.91 -9.34
N ASP A 282 26.63 7.49 -10.43
CA ASP A 282 28.01 6.96 -10.44
C ASP A 282 29.09 8.05 -10.65
N GLY A 283 28.69 9.32 -10.83
CA GLY A 283 29.59 10.42 -11.20
C GLY A 283 29.47 10.83 -12.68
N GLU A 284 28.77 10.03 -13.50
CA GLU A 284 28.55 10.30 -14.92
C GLU A 284 27.10 10.05 -15.34
N ARG A 285 26.51 8.94 -14.90
CA ARG A 285 25.19 8.45 -15.27
C ARG A 285 24.33 8.25 -14.05
N THR A 286 23.02 8.24 -14.27
CA THR A 286 22.06 7.90 -13.23
C THR A 286 21.06 6.84 -13.65
N TRP A 287 20.57 6.10 -12.67
CA TRP A 287 19.54 5.09 -12.85
C TRP A 287 18.75 4.88 -11.56
N ASN A 288 17.61 4.21 -11.65
CA ASN A 288 16.91 3.69 -10.48
C ASN A 288 17.27 2.21 -10.29
N GLN A 289 17.93 1.90 -9.17
CA GLN A 289 18.41 0.56 -8.83
C GLN A 289 17.40 -0.18 -7.95
N PRO A 290 16.77 -1.26 -8.43
CA PRO A 290 16.06 -2.21 -7.59
C PRO A 290 17.06 -3.03 -6.77
N VAL A 291 16.71 -3.36 -5.54
CA VAL A 291 17.46 -4.23 -4.65
C VAL A 291 16.46 -5.16 -3.98
N PRO A 292 16.56 -6.48 -4.19
CA PRO A 292 15.65 -7.42 -3.56
C PRO A 292 15.84 -7.43 -2.05
N LEU A 293 14.74 -7.58 -1.33
CA LEU A 293 14.73 -7.77 0.10
C LEU A 293 14.35 -9.21 0.39
N VAL A 294 15.07 -9.87 1.31
CA VAL A 294 14.57 -11.10 1.92
C VAL A 294 13.20 -10.78 2.50
N PRO A 295 12.18 -11.61 2.27
CA PRO A 295 10.95 -11.51 3.05
C PRO A 295 11.34 -11.40 4.52
N SER A 296 10.74 -10.47 5.28
CA SER A 296 10.90 -10.54 6.74
C SER A 296 10.62 -12.00 7.09
N PRO A 297 11.45 -12.67 7.94
CA PRO A 297 11.03 -13.93 8.50
C PRO A 297 9.58 -13.70 8.89
N ALA A 298 8.66 -14.53 8.38
CA ALA A 298 7.34 -14.56 8.97
C ALA A 298 7.65 -14.62 10.45
N LEU A 299 7.17 -13.63 11.23
CA LEU A 299 7.34 -13.66 12.67
C LEU A 299 7.06 -15.11 13.01
N THR A 300 8.08 -15.83 13.50
CA THR A 300 7.86 -17.14 14.09
C THR A 300 6.67 -16.85 14.97
N PRO A 301 5.50 -17.49 14.76
CA PRO A 301 4.35 -17.19 15.59
C PRO A 301 4.90 -17.26 17.01
N SER A 302 4.83 -16.12 17.70
CA SER A 302 5.45 -15.92 19.02
C SER A 302 5.33 -17.24 19.76
N PRO A 303 6.45 -17.86 20.25
CA PRO A 303 6.47 -19.26 20.66
C PRO A 303 5.18 -19.52 21.36
N ALA A 304 4.34 -20.36 20.73
CA ALA A 304 2.94 -20.47 21.09
C ALA A 304 2.91 -20.49 22.61
N THR A 305 2.27 -19.49 23.22
CA THR A 305 1.98 -19.55 24.65
C THR A 305 1.51 -20.98 24.86
N PRO A 306 2.24 -21.81 25.64
CA PRO A 306 2.11 -23.26 25.59
C PRO A 306 0.63 -23.54 25.58
N TRP A 307 0.16 -24.17 24.49
CA TRP A 307 -1.24 -24.18 24.09
C TRP A 307 -2.05 -24.38 25.36
N LYS A 308 -2.64 -23.30 25.89
CA LYS A 308 -3.60 -23.48 26.97
C LYS A 308 -4.61 -24.40 26.32
N PRO A 309 -4.89 -25.58 26.90
CA PRO A 309 -5.98 -26.40 26.41
C PRO A 309 -7.12 -25.45 26.13
N ARG A 310 -7.55 -25.33 24.85
CA ARG A 310 -8.79 -24.61 24.59
C ARG A 310 -9.79 -25.23 25.56
N ARG A 311 -10.53 -24.38 26.26
CA ARG A 311 -11.63 -24.84 27.09
C ARG A 311 -12.56 -25.64 26.18
N ASP A 312 -12.38 -26.95 26.17
CA ASP A 312 -13.30 -27.93 25.61
C ASP A 312 -14.17 -28.48 26.75
N ASP A 313 -14.56 -27.57 27.65
CA ASP A 313 -15.53 -27.82 28.71
C ASP A 313 -16.96 -27.54 28.21
N GLY A 314 -17.13 -27.38 26.90
CA GLY A 314 -18.41 -27.05 26.28
C GLY A 314 -18.91 -25.62 26.51
N THR A 315 -18.05 -24.68 26.97
CA THR A 315 -18.47 -23.30 27.28
C THR A 315 -18.31 -22.28 26.15
N TYR A 316 -17.58 -22.60 25.08
CA TYR A 316 -17.44 -21.72 23.92
C TYR A 316 -18.50 -22.04 22.85
N GLN A 317 -19.49 -21.15 22.66
CA GLN A 317 -20.50 -21.26 21.60
C GLN A 317 -20.22 -20.28 20.45
N ASP A 318 -19.83 -20.84 19.30
CA ASP A 318 -19.40 -20.21 18.05
C ASP A 318 -20.50 -19.48 17.23
N GLY A 319 -21.58 -19.04 17.87
CA GLY A 319 -22.72 -18.44 17.16
C GLY A 319 -22.41 -17.19 16.32
N GLY A 320 -21.46 -16.38 16.79
CA GLY A 320 -21.17 -15.06 16.21
C GLY A 320 -20.22 -15.10 15.03
N TYR A 321 -19.40 -16.15 14.92
CA TYR A 321 -18.41 -16.27 13.84
C TYR A 321 -19.01 -16.85 12.55
N TRP A 322 -20.13 -17.58 12.63
CA TRP A 322 -20.77 -18.19 11.46
C TRP A 322 -22.03 -17.46 10.99
N ALA A 323 -22.73 -16.71 11.84
CA ALA A 323 -23.95 -16.03 11.43
C ALA A 323 -23.65 -14.73 10.66
N THR A 324 -22.98 -13.80 11.32
CA THR A 324 -22.81 -12.43 10.84
C THR A 324 -21.72 -12.26 9.78
N PRO A 325 -20.51 -12.85 9.91
CA PRO A 325 -19.46 -12.65 8.91
C PRO A 325 -19.50 -13.66 7.77
N LEU A 326 -20.23 -14.78 7.90
CA LEU A 326 -20.35 -15.78 6.83
C LEU A 326 -20.86 -15.23 5.51
N PRO A 327 -21.91 -14.39 5.41
CA PRO A 327 -22.29 -13.82 4.12
C PRO A 327 -21.19 -12.97 3.47
N TRP A 328 -20.37 -12.26 4.27
CA TRP A 328 -19.22 -11.48 3.75
C TRP A 328 -18.08 -12.40 3.32
N LEU A 329 -17.82 -13.46 4.09
CA LEU A 329 -16.84 -14.49 3.75
C LEU A 329 -17.24 -15.21 2.46
N MET A 330 -18.50 -15.64 2.34
CA MET A 330 -19.04 -16.28 1.14
C MET A 330 -18.89 -15.39 -0.09
N GLU A 331 -19.10 -14.07 0.04
CA GLU A 331 -18.89 -13.12 -1.07
C GLU A 331 -17.44 -13.07 -1.53
N THR A 332 -16.50 -13.16 -0.61
CA THR A 332 -15.07 -13.26 -0.93
C THR A 332 -14.75 -14.61 -1.59
N LEU A 333 -15.24 -15.70 -1.00
CA LEU A 333 -14.98 -17.05 -1.47
C LEU A 333 -15.56 -17.28 -2.86
N MET A 334 -16.79 -16.86 -3.15
CA MET A 334 -17.48 -17.21 -4.40
C MET A 334 -16.80 -16.63 -5.65
N ARG A 335 -16.11 -15.49 -5.51
CA ARG A 335 -15.34 -14.87 -6.60
C ARG A 335 -14.11 -15.69 -6.98
N ALA A 336 -13.51 -16.39 -6.01
CA ALA A 336 -12.36 -17.26 -6.23
C ALA A 336 -12.79 -18.70 -6.54
N ASP A 337 -13.66 -19.27 -5.72
CA ASP A 337 -14.15 -20.64 -5.77
C ASP A 337 -15.60 -20.72 -5.22
N PRO A 338 -16.61 -20.77 -6.10
CA PRO A 338 -18.00 -20.87 -5.69
C PRO A 338 -18.33 -22.21 -4.99
N ALA A 339 -17.59 -23.28 -5.25
CA ALA A 339 -17.77 -24.54 -4.53
C ALA A 339 -17.31 -24.41 -3.08
N ARG A 340 -16.19 -23.73 -2.82
CA ARG A 340 -15.75 -23.44 -1.45
C ARG A 340 -16.72 -22.54 -0.69
N ALA A 341 -17.35 -21.57 -1.35
CA ALA A 341 -18.41 -20.76 -0.75
C ALA A 341 -19.64 -21.61 -0.38
N ALA A 342 -20.06 -22.52 -1.26
CA ALA A 342 -21.16 -23.46 -0.98
C ALA A 342 -20.82 -24.42 0.17
N ALA A 343 -19.60 -24.96 0.21
CA ALA A 343 -19.14 -25.85 1.28
C ALA A 343 -19.14 -25.14 2.64
N ALA A 344 -18.59 -23.92 2.73
CA ALA A 344 -18.57 -23.14 3.97
C ALA A 344 -19.99 -22.88 4.51
N PHE A 345 -20.96 -22.61 3.62
CA PHE A 345 -22.37 -22.50 4.02
C PHE A 345 -22.94 -23.83 4.54
N CYS A 346 -22.66 -24.94 3.84
CA CYS A 346 -23.12 -26.25 4.26
C CYS A 346 -22.56 -26.64 5.63
N ASP A 347 -21.28 -26.39 5.87
CA ASP A 347 -20.60 -26.72 7.13
C ASP A 347 -21.16 -25.89 8.29
N ALA A 348 -21.47 -24.61 8.07
CA ALA A 348 -22.14 -23.78 9.05
C ALA A 348 -23.55 -24.31 9.42
N VAL A 349 -24.32 -24.75 8.43
CA VAL A 349 -25.65 -25.34 8.66
C VAL A 349 -25.54 -26.70 9.37
N GLU A 350 -24.54 -27.51 9.01
CA GLU A 350 -24.28 -28.81 9.64
C GLU A 350 -23.90 -28.66 11.13
N ASP A 351 -23.14 -27.61 11.48
CA ASP A 351 -22.85 -27.28 12.88
C ASP A 351 -24.13 -26.92 13.65
N PHE A 352 -25.00 -26.08 13.08
CA PHE A 352 -26.32 -25.76 13.69
C PHE A 352 -27.19 -27.02 13.90
N GLN A 353 -27.20 -27.92 12.92
CA GLN A 353 -27.95 -29.17 13.00
C GLN A 353 -27.40 -30.09 14.10
N THR A 354 -26.08 -30.26 14.14
CA THR A 354 -25.39 -31.14 15.09
C THR A 354 -25.59 -30.67 16.52
N ARG A 355 -25.54 -29.35 16.74
CA ARG A 355 -25.74 -28.74 18.07
C ARG A 355 -27.20 -28.55 18.45
N LYS A 356 -28.13 -28.73 17.50
CA LYS A 356 -29.56 -28.42 17.65
C LYS A 356 -29.81 -26.99 18.16
N ASP A 357 -28.99 -26.05 17.70
CA ASP A 357 -28.91 -24.70 18.23
C ASP A 357 -28.62 -23.67 17.13
N ILE A 358 -29.29 -22.52 17.18
CA ILE A 358 -29.12 -21.39 16.24
C ILE A 358 -28.76 -20.08 16.97
N ASN A 359 -28.13 -20.18 18.13
CA ASN A 359 -27.73 -19.01 18.93
C ASN A 359 -26.60 -18.22 18.26
N GLU A 360 -26.63 -16.89 18.38
CA GLU A 360 -25.56 -16.01 17.85
C GLU A 360 -24.47 -15.67 18.89
N TRP A 361 -24.77 -15.75 20.19
CA TRP A 361 -23.84 -15.22 21.20
C TRP A 361 -23.98 -15.92 22.55
N VAL A 362 -22.87 -16.21 23.22
CA VAL A 362 -22.85 -16.42 24.69
C VAL A 362 -21.97 -15.34 25.29
N ASN A 363 -22.57 -14.53 26.16
CA ASN A 363 -21.83 -13.59 26.98
C ASN A 363 -21.47 -14.28 28.30
N ASP A 364 -20.18 -14.49 28.55
CA ASP A 364 -19.70 -15.06 29.79
C ASP A 364 -20.03 -14.19 31.02
N ASN A 365 -20.35 -12.91 30.80
CA ASN A 365 -20.77 -11.95 31.83
C ASN A 365 -22.30 -11.81 31.95
N ALA A 366 -23.10 -12.52 31.15
CA ALA A 366 -24.55 -12.45 31.28
C ALA A 366 -25.05 -13.26 32.50
N PRO A 367 -26.06 -12.76 33.24
CA PRO A 367 -26.63 -13.47 34.40
C PRO A 367 -27.20 -14.85 34.07
N LYS A 368 -27.54 -15.11 32.79
CA LYS A 368 -27.91 -16.43 32.27
C LYS A 368 -26.97 -16.77 31.12
N LYS A 369 -26.14 -17.81 31.30
CA LYS A 369 -25.26 -18.40 30.28
C LYS A 369 -26.04 -19.19 29.23
N ARG A 370 -26.96 -18.54 28.52
CA ARG A 370 -27.68 -19.15 27.40
C ARG A 370 -27.64 -18.17 26.26
N GLY A 371 -27.28 -18.64 25.08
CA GLY A 371 -27.30 -17.77 23.92
C GLY A 371 -28.70 -17.28 23.58
N VAL A 372 -28.76 -16.23 22.75
CA VAL A 372 -30.04 -15.69 22.28
C VAL A 372 -30.65 -16.70 21.32
N ARG A 373 -31.53 -17.54 21.87
CA ARG A 373 -32.32 -18.51 21.10
C ARG A 373 -33.08 -17.80 20.01
N ASP A 374 -33.08 -18.45 18.85
CA ASP A 374 -33.87 -18.01 17.72
C ASP A 374 -33.49 -16.59 17.26
N TYR A 375 -32.21 -16.21 17.36
CA TYR A 375 -31.77 -14.89 16.90
C TYR A 375 -31.89 -14.77 15.37
N CYS A 376 -32.51 -13.68 14.92
CA CYS A 376 -32.81 -13.46 13.50
C CYS A 376 -31.55 -13.50 12.62
N ALA A 377 -30.43 -12.91 13.04
CA ALA A 377 -29.22 -12.93 12.21
C ALA A 377 -28.65 -14.34 12.02
N SER A 378 -28.77 -15.23 13.02
CA SER A 378 -28.29 -16.61 12.94
C SER A 378 -28.91 -17.43 11.81
N THR A 379 -30.08 -17.01 11.31
CA THR A 379 -30.75 -17.67 10.20
C THR A 379 -30.83 -16.78 8.96
N ALA A 380 -31.07 -15.48 9.12
CA ALA A 380 -31.24 -14.56 7.99
C ALA A 380 -29.91 -14.22 7.27
N MET A 381 -28.80 -14.09 8.00
CA MET A 381 -27.52 -13.67 7.42
C MET A 381 -26.87 -14.75 6.56
N PRO A 382 -26.78 -16.04 6.99
CA PRO A 382 -26.30 -17.08 6.10
C PRO A 382 -27.20 -17.28 4.86
N LEU A 383 -28.53 -17.14 5.00
CA LEU A 383 -29.46 -17.18 3.86
C LEU A 383 -29.22 -16.04 2.85
N ALA A 384 -28.81 -14.86 3.32
CA ALA A 384 -28.40 -13.77 2.44
C ALA A 384 -27.14 -14.14 1.65
N GLY A 385 -26.17 -14.81 2.29
CA GLY A 385 -24.98 -15.37 1.64
C GLY A 385 -25.33 -16.40 0.57
N ALA A 386 -26.23 -17.34 0.89
CA ALA A 386 -26.72 -18.34 -0.06
C ALA A 386 -27.42 -17.72 -1.28
N LYS A 387 -28.26 -16.70 -1.06
CA LYS A 387 -28.93 -15.95 -2.14
C LYS A 387 -27.92 -15.28 -3.07
N ARG A 388 -26.88 -14.65 -2.52
CA ARG A 388 -25.80 -14.02 -3.30
C ARG A 388 -25.04 -15.05 -4.13
N LEU A 389 -24.73 -16.21 -3.55
CA LEU A 389 -24.04 -17.28 -4.27
C LEU A 389 -24.86 -17.80 -5.46
N ARG A 390 -26.18 -17.96 -5.32
CA ARG A 390 -27.06 -18.34 -6.44
C ARG A 390 -27.07 -17.31 -7.57
N ALA A 391 -27.20 -16.03 -7.22
CA ALA A 391 -27.14 -14.95 -8.21
C ALA A 391 -25.81 -14.98 -8.97
N PHE A 392 -24.70 -15.12 -8.24
CA PHE A 392 -23.37 -15.23 -8.83
C PHE A 392 -23.22 -16.43 -9.78
N LEU A 393 -23.72 -17.61 -9.41
CA LEU A 393 -23.66 -18.81 -10.26
C LEU A 393 -24.42 -18.60 -11.58
N VAL A 394 -25.61 -17.98 -11.52
CA VAL A 394 -26.40 -17.63 -12.72
C VAL A 394 -25.67 -16.61 -13.59
N GLU A 395 -25.21 -15.51 -12.99
CA GLU A 395 -24.50 -14.44 -13.71
C GLU A 395 -23.20 -14.91 -14.36
N SER A 396 -22.47 -15.81 -13.69
CA SER A 396 -21.18 -16.33 -14.18
C SER A 396 -21.31 -17.55 -15.10
N GLY A 397 -22.51 -18.11 -15.28
CA GLY A 397 -22.73 -19.35 -16.01
C GLY A 397 -22.06 -20.58 -15.37
N ARG A 398 -21.68 -20.49 -14.09
CA ARG A 398 -21.00 -21.57 -13.35
C ARG A 398 -22.02 -22.47 -12.65
N GLN A 399 -21.64 -23.72 -12.42
CA GLN A 399 -22.44 -24.69 -11.69
C GLN A 399 -21.64 -25.32 -10.55
N LEU A 400 -22.34 -25.67 -9.47
CA LEU A 400 -21.75 -26.44 -8.38
C LEU A 400 -21.64 -27.92 -8.78
N PRO A 401 -20.66 -28.66 -8.24
CA PRO A 401 -20.63 -30.12 -8.36
C PRO A 401 -21.98 -30.72 -7.92
N PRO A 402 -22.53 -31.74 -8.62
CA PRO A 402 -23.89 -32.24 -8.37
C PRO A 402 -24.18 -32.61 -6.91
N GLU A 403 -23.24 -33.27 -6.24
CA GLU A 403 -23.40 -33.69 -4.84
C GLU A 403 -23.35 -32.48 -3.88
N LEU A 404 -22.52 -31.49 -4.17
CA LEU A 404 -22.46 -30.26 -3.38
C LEU A 404 -23.69 -29.39 -3.62
N ALA A 405 -24.22 -29.36 -4.84
CA ALA A 405 -25.48 -28.68 -5.16
C ALA A 405 -26.64 -29.26 -4.33
N LYS A 406 -26.74 -30.60 -4.26
CA LYS A 406 -27.73 -31.28 -3.41
C LYS A 406 -27.54 -30.94 -1.92
N LYS A 407 -26.30 -30.98 -1.40
CA LYS A 407 -26.00 -30.62 0.00
C LYS A 407 -26.39 -29.17 0.29
N PHE A 408 -26.05 -28.25 -0.61
CA PHE A 408 -26.36 -26.83 -0.51
C PHE A 408 -27.87 -26.56 -0.54
N ASP A 409 -28.61 -27.18 -1.45
CA ASP A 409 -30.07 -27.06 -1.54
C ASP A 409 -30.75 -27.58 -0.25
N ALA A 410 -30.27 -28.69 0.30
CA ALA A 410 -30.80 -29.26 1.55
C ALA A 410 -30.50 -28.36 2.76
N ALA A 411 -29.28 -27.83 2.87
CA ALA A 411 -28.86 -26.92 3.92
C ALA A 411 -29.68 -25.61 3.88
N GLU A 412 -29.84 -25.03 2.69
CA GLU A 412 -30.62 -23.82 2.50
C GLU A 412 -32.10 -24.04 2.85
N LYS A 413 -32.69 -25.17 2.42
CA LYS A 413 -34.07 -25.53 2.75
C LYS A 413 -34.27 -25.66 4.26
N TRP A 414 -33.37 -26.36 4.94
CA TRP A 414 -33.46 -26.53 6.40
C TRP A 414 -33.38 -25.18 7.13
N LEU A 415 -32.41 -24.34 6.73
CA LEU A 415 -32.19 -23.03 7.36
C LEU A 415 -33.35 -22.06 7.09
N ARG A 416 -33.99 -22.12 5.90
CA ARG A 416 -35.21 -21.36 5.59
C ARG A 416 -36.37 -21.71 6.52
N GLU A 417 -36.54 -22.99 6.87
CA GLU A 417 -37.57 -23.39 7.82
C GLU A 417 -37.26 -22.90 9.24
N GLN A 418 -35.98 -22.88 9.65
CA GLN A 418 -35.60 -22.27 10.93
C GLN A 418 -35.82 -20.75 10.93
N ALA A 419 -35.45 -20.05 9.85
CA ALA A 419 -35.71 -18.62 9.70
C ALA A 419 -37.21 -18.29 9.80
N LYS A 420 -38.07 -19.12 9.19
CA LYS A 420 -39.53 -18.95 9.33
C LYS A 420 -40.01 -19.14 10.75
N ARG A 421 -39.43 -20.07 11.52
CA ARG A 421 -39.76 -20.26 12.95
C ARG A 421 -39.37 -19.04 13.75
N VAL A 422 -38.13 -18.57 13.58
CA VAL A 422 -37.59 -17.35 14.20
C VAL A 422 -38.49 -16.12 13.91
N LEU A 423 -38.90 -15.94 12.65
CA LEU A 423 -39.69 -14.79 12.23
C LEU A 423 -41.19 -14.88 12.55
N ARG A 424 -41.73 -16.08 12.81
CA ARG A 424 -43.17 -16.29 13.11
C ARG A 424 -43.50 -16.32 14.59
N GLY A 425 -42.52 -16.31 15.48
CA GLY A 425 -42.74 -16.14 16.93
C GLY A 425 -41.69 -16.80 17.80
N SER A 426 -40.85 -15.95 18.40
CA SER A 426 -40.71 -15.87 19.85
C SER A 426 -42.01 -15.44 20.52
#